data_AF-A0A2Z5TMM8-F1
#
_entry.id   AF-A0A2Z5TMM8-F1
#
_cell.length_a   1.000
_cell.length_b   1.000
_cell.length_c   1.000
_cell.angle_alpha   90.00
_cell.angle_beta   90.00
_cell.angle_gamma   90.00
#
_symmetry.space_group_name_H-M   'P 1'
#
loop_
_entity.id
_entity.type
_entity.pdbx_description
1 polymer ?
#
loop_
_entity_poly.entity_id
_entity_poly.type
_entity_poly.pdbx_seq_one_letter_code
_entity_poly.pdbx_strand_id
1 'polypeptide(L)'
;MKKKILGLIAISSFIFTACSSSSAGISFNETYQIFHYKGKNYAITKQRVKGDSIRTAETRFMEWPVVKEKGRVKETVSLNNLYVTSSDQWVIGIQGHYYKVELASRVAESDRIDYQKVLDEVDSQNYLKD
;
A
#
# COMPACT_ATOMS: atom_id res chain seq x y z
N MET A 1 -54.63 -6.52 26.67
CA MET A 1 -53.39 -6.45 27.48
C MET A 1 -52.62 -7.75 27.23
N LYS A 2 -51.39 -7.79 26.70
CA LYS A 2 -50.12 -7.47 27.37
C LYS A 2 -49.06 -7.07 26.33
N LYS A 3 -48.35 -5.97 26.57
CA LYS A 3 -47.11 -5.59 25.88
C LYS A 3 -45.97 -6.47 26.39
N LYS A 4 -45.04 -6.92 25.53
CA LYS A 4 -43.63 -7.08 25.90
C LYS A 4 -42.75 -6.69 24.71
N ILE A 5 -41.69 -5.98 25.06
CA ILE A 5 -40.82 -5.13 24.26
C ILE A 5 -39.41 -5.73 24.35
N LEU A 6 -38.61 -5.44 23.31
CA LEU A 6 -37.14 -5.37 23.25
C LEU A 6 -36.31 -6.68 23.21
N GLY A 7 -35.50 -6.71 22.17
CA GLY A 7 -34.31 -7.56 22.05
C GLY A 7 -33.55 -7.31 20.75
N LEU A 8 -33.43 -6.05 20.30
CA LEU A 8 -32.61 -5.72 19.13
C LEU A 8 -31.15 -5.65 19.59
N ILE A 9 -30.41 -6.74 19.40
CA ILE A 9 -28.97 -6.77 19.61
C ILE A 9 -28.33 -6.11 18.39
N ALA A 10 -28.09 -4.80 18.48
CA ALA A 10 -27.19 -4.11 17.56
C ALA A 10 -25.75 -4.55 17.89
N ILE A 11 -25.27 -5.55 17.16
CA ILE A 11 -23.85 -5.92 17.16
C ILE A 11 -23.13 -4.82 16.38
N SER A 12 -22.75 -3.75 17.07
CA SER A 12 -21.78 -2.79 16.53
C SER A 12 -20.41 -3.46 16.56
N SER A 13 -20.09 -4.19 15.50
CA SER A 13 -18.74 -4.70 15.27
C SER A 13 -17.80 -3.50 15.17
N PHE A 14 -16.98 -3.30 16.20
CA PHE A 14 -15.85 -2.40 16.14
C PHE A 14 -14.90 -2.95 15.08
N ILE A 15 -14.83 -2.28 13.92
CA ILE A 15 -13.78 -2.53 12.95
C ILE A 15 -12.51 -1.97 13.58
N PHE A 16 -11.65 -2.84 14.10
CA PHE A 16 -10.29 -2.48 14.49
C PHE A 16 -9.50 -2.22 13.21
N THR A 17 -9.49 -0.97 12.73
CA THR A 17 -8.48 -0.56 11.76
C THR A 17 -7.17 -0.42 12.52
N ALA A 18 -6.26 -1.37 12.31
CA ALA A 18 -4.86 -1.22 12.72
C ALA A 18 -4.29 0.00 11.98
N CYS A 19 -4.30 1.16 12.64
CA CYS A 19 -3.77 2.40 12.08
C CYS A 19 -2.25 2.37 12.25
N SER A 20 -1.53 1.84 11.26
CA SER A 20 -0.09 2.09 11.16
C SER A 20 0.11 3.54 10.69
N SER A 21 -0.09 4.50 11.61
CA SER A 21 0.27 5.89 11.33
C SER A 21 1.79 6.00 11.34
N SER A 22 2.40 6.16 10.17
CA SER A 22 3.79 6.62 10.13
C SER A 22 3.84 8.10 10.55
N SER A 23 5.01 8.56 11.03
CA SER A 23 5.24 9.95 11.44
C SER A 23 5.06 10.99 10.31
N ALA A 24 4.83 10.54 9.07
CA ALA A 24 4.77 11.36 7.88
C ALA A 24 3.34 11.68 7.40
N GLY A 25 2.33 11.39 8.22
CA GLY A 25 0.92 11.63 7.91
C GLY A 25 0.36 10.68 6.83
N ILE A 26 1.09 9.61 6.54
CA ILE A 26 0.66 8.50 5.69
C ILE A 26 0.36 7.28 6.58
N SER A 27 -0.79 6.63 6.31
CA SER A 27 -1.24 5.43 7.03
C SER A 27 -1.68 4.39 6.01
N PHE A 28 -1.15 3.17 6.11
CA PHE A 28 -1.43 2.08 5.18
C PHE A 28 -2.55 1.19 5.69
N ASN A 29 -3.30 0.58 4.77
CA ASN A 29 -4.16 -0.55 5.11
C ASN A 29 -3.33 -1.82 5.33
N GLU A 30 -3.96 -2.90 5.81
CA GLU A 30 -3.28 -4.16 6.12
C GLU A 30 -2.57 -4.80 4.92
N THR A 31 -3.11 -4.63 3.71
CA THR A 31 -2.50 -5.15 2.48
C THR A 31 -1.41 -4.25 1.93
N TYR A 32 -1.21 -3.05 2.49
CA TYR A 32 -0.34 -1.98 2.01
C TYR A 32 -0.63 -1.53 0.57
N GLN A 33 -1.71 -1.98 -0.08
CA GLN A 33 -2.06 -1.56 -1.44
C GLN A 33 -2.75 -0.20 -1.46
N ILE A 34 -3.32 0.22 -0.32
CA ILE A 34 -4.02 1.49 -0.14
C ILE A 34 -3.39 2.23 1.03
N PHE A 35 -3.25 3.54 0.89
CA PHE A 35 -2.86 4.41 1.98
C PHE A 35 -3.73 5.66 2.06
N HIS A 36 -3.89 6.18 3.27
CA HIS A 36 -4.50 7.45 3.55
C HIS A 36 -3.43 8.54 3.60
N TYR A 37 -3.63 9.63 2.85
CA TYR A 37 -2.75 10.80 2.87
C TYR A 37 -3.57 12.06 2.54
N LYS A 38 -3.32 13.17 3.24
CA LYS A 38 -4.02 14.45 3.02
C LYS A 38 -5.56 14.33 2.91
N GLY A 39 -6.17 13.51 3.77
CA GLY A 39 -7.62 13.35 3.86
C GLY A 39 -8.24 12.47 2.77
N LYS A 40 -7.43 11.78 1.95
CA LYS A 40 -7.91 10.92 0.86
C LYS A 40 -7.22 9.57 0.86
N ASN A 41 -7.90 8.58 0.30
CA ASN A 41 -7.35 7.23 0.10
C ASN A 41 -6.78 7.11 -1.31
N TYR A 42 -5.56 6.61 -1.38
CA TYR A 42 -4.82 6.39 -2.61
C TYR A 42 -4.45 4.92 -2.75
N ALA A 43 -4.54 4.41 -3.97
CA ALA A 43 -4.13 3.05 -4.31
C ALA A 43 -2.82 3.09 -5.09
N ILE A 44 -1.97 2.11 -4.83
CA ILE A 44 -0.74 1.86 -5.57
C ILE A 44 -1.09 0.95 -6.74
N THR A 45 -0.80 1.39 -7.96
CA THR A 45 -1.11 0.62 -9.18
C THR A 45 0.06 -0.28 -9.58
N LYS A 46 -0.20 -1.27 -10.43
CA LYS A 46 0.85 -2.09 -11.08
C LYS A 46 1.70 -1.32 -12.11
N GLN A 47 1.34 -0.07 -12.43
CA GLN A 47 2.02 0.71 -13.45
C GLN A 47 3.36 1.25 -12.93
N ARG A 48 4.46 0.71 -13.47
CA ARG A 48 5.81 1.24 -13.25
C ARG A 48 6.00 2.59 -13.95
N VAL A 49 6.77 3.46 -13.31
CA VAL A 49 7.19 4.77 -13.83
C VAL A 49 8.72 4.79 -13.88
N LYS A 50 9.30 5.38 -14.93
CA LYS A 50 10.75 5.47 -15.07
C LYS A 50 11.35 6.42 -14.04
N GLY A 51 12.48 6.02 -13.47
CA GLY A 51 13.17 6.77 -12.41
C GLY A 51 13.70 8.15 -12.84
N ASP A 52 13.97 8.34 -14.13
CA ASP A 52 14.41 9.62 -14.70
C ASP A 52 13.34 10.74 -14.62
N SER A 53 12.07 10.36 -14.45
CA SER A 53 10.97 11.29 -14.30
C SER A 53 10.79 11.81 -12.87
N ILE A 54 11.50 11.25 -11.88
CA ILE A 54 11.31 11.56 -10.46
C ILE A 54 12.00 12.87 -10.10
N ARG A 55 11.27 13.80 -9.47
CA ARG A 55 11.81 15.11 -9.07
C ARG A 55 12.20 15.17 -7.61
N THR A 56 11.21 15.07 -6.73
CA THR A 56 11.39 15.29 -5.29
C THR A 56 10.47 14.38 -4.48
N ALA A 57 10.83 14.16 -3.22
CA ALA A 57 9.97 13.50 -2.26
C ALA A 57 8.89 14.48 -1.75
N GLU A 58 7.63 14.09 -1.90
CA GLU A 58 6.45 14.74 -1.33
C GLU A 58 6.29 14.42 0.15
N THR A 59 6.48 13.15 0.52
CA THR A 59 6.52 12.71 1.91
C THR A 59 7.56 11.61 2.07
N ARG A 60 8.25 11.59 3.22
CA ARG A 60 9.32 10.64 3.49
C ARG A 60 8.88 9.61 4.50
N PHE A 61 9.06 8.34 4.19
CA PHE A 61 8.78 7.21 5.08
C PHE A 61 9.53 5.97 4.60
N MET A 62 9.58 4.96 5.47
CA MET A 62 10.11 3.65 5.16
C MET A 62 9.23 2.60 5.85
N GLU A 63 8.69 1.66 5.09
CA GLU A 63 7.86 0.55 5.58
C GLU A 63 8.35 -0.77 4.98
N TRP A 64 8.18 -1.86 5.74
CA TRP A 64 8.65 -3.21 5.37
C TRP A 64 7.54 -4.25 5.52
N PRO A 65 6.43 -4.14 4.77
CA PRO A 65 5.36 -5.12 4.85
C PRO A 65 5.85 -6.52 4.53
N VAL A 66 5.39 -7.47 5.34
CA VAL A 66 5.59 -8.90 5.11
C VAL A 66 4.61 -9.34 4.04
N VAL A 67 5.14 -9.95 2.98
CA VAL A 67 4.35 -10.40 1.83
C VAL A 67 4.13 -11.90 1.81
N LYS A 68 5.01 -12.64 2.50
CA LYS A 68 5.07 -14.10 2.50
C LYS A 68 5.78 -14.57 3.74
N GLU A 69 5.21 -15.58 4.37
CA GLU A 69 5.80 -16.25 5.52
C GLU A 69 6.00 -17.72 5.18
N LYS A 70 7.24 -18.20 5.31
CA LYS A 70 7.61 -19.62 5.16
C LYS A 70 8.22 -20.10 6.47
N GLY A 71 7.38 -20.61 7.36
CA GLY A 71 7.82 -21.02 8.70
C GLY A 71 8.36 -19.84 9.50
N ARG A 72 9.68 -19.79 9.73
CA ARG A 72 10.35 -18.69 10.45
C ARG A 72 10.88 -17.58 9.54
N VAL A 73 10.88 -17.81 8.22
CA VAL A 73 11.39 -16.83 7.24
C VAL A 73 10.24 -15.94 6.79
N LYS A 74 10.44 -14.62 6.87
CA LYS A 74 9.52 -13.61 6.36
C LYS A 74 10.15 -12.91 5.17
N GLU A 75 9.49 -12.95 4.03
CA GLU A 75 9.86 -12.15 2.87
C GLU A 75 9.14 -10.79 3.00
N THR A 76 9.89 -9.71 2.82
CA THR A 76 9.38 -8.35 2.97
C THR A 76 9.63 -7.57 1.69
N VAL A 77 8.76 -6.60 1.44
CA VAL A 77 8.94 -5.64 0.36
C VAL A 77 9.28 -4.28 0.95
N SER A 78 10.28 -3.59 0.41
CA SER A 78 10.60 -2.23 0.82
C SER A 78 9.63 -1.25 0.18
N LEU A 79 8.94 -0.45 1.00
CA LEU A 79 8.16 0.71 0.56
C LEU A 79 8.86 1.96 1.08
N ASN A 80 9.18 2.90 0.20
CA ASN A 80 9.80 4.16 0.60
C ASN A 80 9.21 5.33 -0.16
N ASN A 81 8.95 6.40 0.60
CA ASN A 81 8.61 7.75 0.18
C ASN A 81 7.47 7.87 -0.87
N LEU A 82 6.77 8.99 -0.81
CA LEU A 82 5.92 9.43 -1.92
C LEU A 82 6.72 10.47 -2.70
N TYR A 83 6.75 10.35 -4.02
CA TYR A 83 7.47 11.26 -4.90
C TYR A 83 6.52 11.93 -5.89
N VAL A 84 6.96 13.06 -6.42
CA VAL A 84 6.31 13.76 -7.53
C VAL A 84 7.16 13.57 -8.79
N THR A 85 6.50 13.23 -9.90
CA THR A 85 7.14 13.11 -11.21
C THR A 85 7.21 14.45 -11.93
N SER A 86 7.88 14.49 -13.07
CA SER A 86 7.95 15.68 -13.92
C SER A 86 6.61 16.11 -14.54
N SER A 87 5.64 15.20 -14.57
CA SER A 87 4.26 15.44 -15.02
C SER A 87 3.29 15.63 -13.86
N ASP A 88 3.80 15.97 -12.67
CA ASP A 88 3.02 16.24 -11.45
C ASP A 88 2.15 15.05 -11.00
N GLN A 89 2.57 13.83 -11.33
CA GLN A 89 1.94 12.61 -10.85
C GLN A 89 2.62 12.13 -9.58
N TRP A 90 1.88 11.44 -8.72
CA TRP A 90 2.44 10.78 -7.54
C TRP A 90 2.86 9.36 -7.82
N VAL A 91 4.01 8.98 -7.27
CA VAL A 91 4.52 7.62 -7.30
C VAL A 91 5.11 7.24 -5.94
N ILE A 92 5.12 5.95 -5.64
CA ILE A 92 5.72 5.38 -4.44
C ILE A 92 6.93 4.51 -4.82
N GLY A 93 7.99 4.56 -4.01
CA GLY A 93 9.15 3.69 -4.17
C GLY A 93 8.86 2.29 -3.62
N ILE A 94 9.08 1.25 -4.42
CA ILE A 94 8.88 -0.15 -4.05
C ILE A 94 10.02 -0.99 -4.63
N GLN A 95 10.85 -1.60 -3.78
CA GLN A 95 12.01 -2.43 -4.19
C GLN A 95 12.89 -1.79 -5.28
N GLY A 96 13.23 -0.51 -5.11
CA GLY A 96 14.07 0.22 -6.07
C GLY A 96 13.38 0.62 -7.38
N HIS A 97 12.08 0.36 -7.51
CA HIS A 97 11.24 0.82 -8.62
C HIS A 97 10.21 1.86 -8.16
N TYR A 98 9.60 2.57 -9.10
CA TYR A 98 8.57 3.57 -8.82
C TYR A 98 7.25 3.13 -9.43
N TYR A 99 6.18 3.19 -8.64
CA TYR A 99 4.84 2.78 -9.06
C TYR A 99 3.85 3.93 -8.92
N LYS A 100 2.99 4.08 -9.91
CA LYS A 100 1.99 5.15 -9.93
C LYS A 100 1.00 5.01 -8.78
N VAL A 101 0.62 6.15 -8.23
CA VAL A 101 -0.39 6.27 -7.20
C VAL A 101 -1.57 7.07 -7.75
N GLU A 102 -2.79 6.59 -7.49
CA GLU A 102 -4.03 7.27 -7.86
C GLU A 102 -5.06 7.22 -6.74
N LEU A 103 -6.13 8.02 -6.84
CA LEU A 103 -7.25 7.92 -5.90
C LEU A 103 -7.81 6.50 -5.92
N ALA A 104 -7.98 5.91 -4.73
CA ALA A 104 -8.42 4.52 -4.62
C ALA A 104 -9.78 4.25 -5.30
N SER A 105 -10.66 5.26 -5.36
CA SER A 105 -11.94 5.20 -6.07
C SER A 105 -11.85 5.09 -7.60
N ARG A 106 -10.66 5.32 -8.17
CA ARG A 106 -10.40 5.26 -9.62
C ARG A 106 -9.60 4.02 -10.04
N VAL A 107 -9.18 3.19 -9.08
CA VAL A 107 -8.31 2.03 -9.32
C VAL A 107 -9.04 0.76 -8.91
N ALA A 108 -9.36 -0.06 -9.90
CA ALA A 108 -9.89 -1.40 -9.66
C ALA A 108 -8.87 -2.24 -8.89
N GLU A 109 -9.35 -3.17 -8.06
CA GLU A 109 -8.48 -4.01 -7.23
C GLU A 109 -7.49 -4.84 -8.05
N SER A 110 -7.93 -5.34 -9.22
CA SER A 110 -7.10 -6.06 -10.19
C SER A 110 -5.98 -5.25 -10.83
N ASP A 111 -6.01 -3.92 -10.69
CA ASP A 111 -4.99 -3.01 -11.21
C ASP A 111 -4.06 -2.49 -10.12
N ARG A 112 -4.29 -2.89 -8.86
CA ARG A 112 -3.40 -2.58 -7.74
C ARG A 112 -2.15 -3.44 -7.80
N ILE A 113 -1.12 -2.98 -7.10
CA ILE A 113 0.16 -3.66 -7.02
C ILE A 113 0.02 -5.06 -6.41
N ASP A 114 0.74 -6.02 -6.99
CA ASP A 114 0.90 -7.38 -6.47
C ASP A 114 2.31 -7.54 -5.92
N TYR A 115 2.46 -7.47 -4.59
CA TYR A 115 3.76 -7.47 -3.95
C TYR A 115 4.53 -8.77 -4.09
N GLN A 116 3.84 -9.91 -4.22
CA GLN A 116 4.52 -11.18 -4.45
C GLN A 116 5.17 -11.17 -5.84
N LYS A 117 4.46 -10.69 -6.86
CA LYS A 117 5.04 -10.55 -8.21
C LYS A 117 6.23 -9.60 -8.25
N VAL A 118 6.18 -8.49 -7.50
CA VAL A 118 7.32 -7.57 -7.41
C VAL A 118 8.57 -8.28 -6.88
N LEU A 119 8.42 -9.13 -5.87
CA LEU A 119 9.54 -9.89 -5.32
C LEU A 119 10.02 -11.00 -6.26
N ASP A 120 9.10 -11.75 -6.86
CA ASP A 120 9.43 -12.82 -7.80
C ASP A 120 10.25 -12.26 -8.99
N GLU A 121 9.95 -11.05 -9.46
CA GLU A 121 10.71 -10.34 -10.50
C GLU A 121 12.13 -9.97 -10.05
N VAL A 122 12.30 -9.48 -8.83
CA VAL A 122 13.63 -9.12 -8.27
C VAL A 122 14.49 -10.36 -8.07
N ASP A 123 13.92 -11.43 -7.51
CA ASP A 123 14.62 -12.70 -7.32
C ASP A 123 15.09 -13.26 -8.66
N SER A 124 14.23 -13.26 -9.67
CA SER A 124 14.58 -13.73 -11.02
C SER A 124 15.73 -12.94 -11.65
N GLN A 125 15.82 -11.63 -11.39
CA GLN A 125 16.94 -10.83 -11.89
C GLN A 125 18.25 -11.08 -11.15
N ASN A 126 18.20 -11.50 -9.89
CA ASN A 126 19.40 -11.87 -9.13
C ASN A 126 19.95 -13.22 -9.62
N TYR A 127 19.09 -14.20 -9.89
CA TYR A 127 19.51 -15.49 -10.45
C TYR A 127 20.19 -15.43 -11.83
N LEU A 128 19.94 -14.37 -12.61
CA LEU A 128 20.56 -14.18 -13.93
C LEU A 128 21.92 -13.45 -13.87
N LYS A 129 22.35 -13.00 -12.69
CA LYS A 129 23.60 -12.27 -12.48
C LYS A 129 24.71 -13.14 -11.87
N ASP A 130 24.38 -14.36 -11.45
CA ASP A 130 25.29 -15.38 -10.92
C ASP A 130 25.64 -16.42 -12.01
#